data_AF-A0A530Z353-F1
#
_entry.id   AF-A0A530Z353-F1
#
_cell.length_a   1.000
_cell.length_b   1.000
_cell.length_c   1.000
_cell.angle_alpha   90.00
_cell.angle_beta   90.00
_cell.angle_gamma   90.00
#
_symmetry.space_group_name_H-M   'P 1'
#
loop_
_entity.id
_entity.type
_entity.pdbx_description
1 polymer ?
#
loop_
_entity_poly.entity_id
_entity_poly.type
_entity_poly.pdbx_seq_one_letter_code
_entity_poly.pdbx_strand_id
1 'polypeptide(L)'
;SLDDKYLYVACWGTGEMHQYDVSDPMKPVLAGKVELGGIVKKTKHPCGKVFGYGPQMVEISRDGKRVYWTNSLYSTWDDQFYPGERGGAMVKADVGANGGLTLDTNFFVEFPKGYRTHQIRLEGGDCSTDSFCYPSV
;
A
#
# COMPACT_ATOMS: atom_id res chain seq x y z
N SER A 1 -10.27 6.63 1.10
CA SER A 1 -9.60 7.92 0.85
C SER A 1 -10.36 8.98 1.61
N LEU A 2 -9.82 10.19 1.77
CA LEU A 2 -10.47 11.22 2.59
C LEU A 2 -11.81 11.72 2.00
N ASP A 3 -12.00 11.58 0.69
CA ASP A 3 -13.24 11.90 -0.04
C ASP A 3 -14.28 10.75 -0.05
N ASP A 4 -14.05 9.69 0.73
CA ASP A 4 -14.87 8.48 0.83
C ASP A 4 -15.12 7.75 -0.50
N LYS A 5 -14.39 8.10 -1.58
CA LYS A 5 -14.60 7.53 -2.91
C LYS A 5 -13.87 6.21 -3.15
N TYR A 6 -12.67 6.04 -2.58
CA TYR A 6 -11.83 4.88 -2.87
C TYR A 6 -11.43 4.09 -1.61
N LEU A 7 -11.57 2.77 -1.70
CA LEU A 7 -11.06 1.78 -0.75
C LEU A 7 -9.78 1.13 -1.30
N TYR A 8 -8.77 0.95 -0.46
CA TYR A 8 -7.50 0.31 -0.83
C TYR A 8 -7.33 -1.00 -0.08
N VAL A 9 -6.89 -2.04 -0.78
CA VAL A 9 -6.72 -3.38 -0.21
C VAL A 9 -5.33 -3.90 -0.55
N ALA A 10 -4.55 -4.16 0.51
CA ALA A 10 -3.23 -4.76 0.41
C ALA A 10 -3.33 -6.29 0.46
N CYS A 11 -3.08 -6.95 -0.67
CA CYS A 11 -3.16 -8.40 -0.79
C CYS A 11 -1.78 -9.02 -0.51
N TRP A 12 -1.42 -9.10 0.78
CA TRP A 12 -0.08 -9.54 1.22
C TRP A 12 0.35 -10.91 0.69
N GLY A 13 -0.57 -11.86 0.55
CA GLY A 13 -0.28 -13.18 0.01
C GLY A 13 -0.12 -13.18 -1.52
N THR A 14 -1.07 -12.59 -2.25
CA THR A 14 -1.02 -12.60 -3.72
C THR A 14 0.08 -11.70 -4.27
N GLY A 15 0.38 -10.58 -3.61
CA GLY A 15 1.34 -9.59 -4.08
C GLY A 15 0.70 -8.49 -4.90
N GLU A 16 -0.47 -8.01 -4.49
CA GLU A 16 -1.26 -7.03 -5.23
C GLU A 16 -1.71 -5.89 -4.31
N MET A 17 -1.72 -4.66 -4.82
CA MET A 17 -2.39 -3.53 -4.18
C MET A 17 -3.59 -3.15 -5.03
N HIS A 18 -4.78 -3.22 -4.45
CA HIS A 18 -6.03 -2.93 -5.14
C HIS A 18 -6.56 -1.56 -4.73
N GLN A 19 -7.26 -0.92 -5.66
CA GLN A 19 -8.11 0.22 -5.43
C GLN A 19 -9.52 -0.12 -5.92
N TYR A 20 -10.52 0.11 -5.09
CA TYR A 20 -11.93 -0.04 -5.40
C TYR A 20 -12.60 1.33 -5.34
N ASP A 21 -13.37 1.68 -6.36
CA ASP A 21 -14.37 2.75 -6.27
C ASP A 21 -15.53 2.25 -5.41
N VAL A 22 -15.82 3.00 -4.35
CA VAL A 22 -16.88 2.73 -3.37
C VAL A 22 -17.87 3.88 -3.29
N SER A 23 -18.03 4.64 -4.38
CA SER A 23 -19.09 5.66 -4.52
C SER A 23 -20.48 5.08 -4.22
N ASP A 24 -20.68 3.78 -4.50
CA ASP A 24 -21.70 2.95 -3.87
C ASP A 24 -21.00 1.96 -2.91
N PRO A 25 -21.06 2.18 -1.59
CA PRO A 25 -20.38 1.32 -0.61
C PRO A 25 -20.88 -0.13 -0.61
N MET A 26 -22.11 -0.38 -1.08
CA MET A 26 -22.70 -1.72 -1.15
C MET A 26 -22.35 -2.44 -2.45
N LYS A 27 -21.74 -1.73 -3.41
CA LYS A 27 -21.30 -2.29 -4.69
C LYS A 27 -19.91 -1.77 -5.10
N PRO A 28 -18.84 -2.17 -4.37
CA PRO A 28 -17.47 -1.79 -4.72
C PRO A 28 -17.09 -2.26 -6.13
N VAL A 29 -16.45 -1.39 -6.92
CA VAL A 29 -15.98 -1.69 -8.28
C VAL A 29 -14.46 -1.59 -8.32
N LEU A 30 -13.78 -2.61 -8.84
CA LEU A 30 -12.32 -2.56 -8.98
C LEU A 30 -11.92 -1.43 -9.96
N ALA A 31 -11.21 -0.43 -9.46
CA ALA A 31 -10.80 0.76 -10.21
C ALA A 31 -9.32 0.72 -10.62
N GLY A 32 -8.48 0.02 -9.85
CA GLY A 32 -7.04 -0.06 -10.11
C GLY A 32 -6.39 -1.23 -9.41
N LYS A 33 -5.29 -1.73 -9.98
CA LYS A 33 -4.46 -2.78 -9.40
C LYS A 33 -3.01 -2.65 -9.85
N VAL A 34 -2.08 -2.84 -8.92
CA VAL A 34 -0.66 -3.06 -9.23
C VAL A 34 -0.16 -4.35 -8.58
N GLU A 35 0.80 -5.00 -9.21
CA GLU A 35 1.45 -6.20 -8.69
C GLU A 35 2.85 -5.85 -8.16
N LEU A 36 3.15 -6.26 -6.92
CA LEU A 36 4.45 -6.05 -6.31
C LEU A 36 4.67 -7.07 -5.19
N GLY A 37 5.79 -7.80 -5.26
CA GLY A 37 6.14 -8.82 -4.28
C GLY A 37 5.13 -9.98 -4.26
N GLY A 38 4.82 -10.48 -3.07
CA GLY A 38 3.84 -11.56 -2.89
C GLY A 38 4.42 -12.98 -2.98
N ILE A 39 3.69 -13.94 -2.43
CA ILE A 39 3.95 -15.39 -2.57
C ILE A 39 3.60 -15.84 -3.99
N VAL A 40 2.49 -15.31 -4.53
CA VAL A 40 1.96 -15.72 -5.85
C VAL A 40 2.66 -14.96 -6.98
N LYS A 41 2.62 -13.63 -6.97
CA LYS A 41 3.10 -12.81 -8.10
C LYS A 41 4.62 -12.70 -8.16
N LYS A 42 5.28 -12.52 -7.01
CA LYS A 42 6.74 -12.33 -6.90
C LYS A 42 7.27 -11.19 -7.79
N THR A 43 6.44 -10.18 -8.05
CA THR A 43 6.74 -9.12 -9.01
C THR A 43 7.80 -8.17 -8.44
N LYS A 44 8.84 -7.87 -9.19
CA LYS A 44 9.86 -6.89 -8.78
C LYS A 44 9.33 -5.46 -8.94
N HIS A 45 9.89 -4.54 -8.17
CA HIS A 45 9.64 -3.12 -8.40
C HIS A 45 10.17 -2.73 -9.80
N PRO A 46 9.54 -1.78 -10.51
CA PRO A 46 9.99 -1.31 -11.82
C PRO A 46 11.43 -0.80 -11.86
N CYS A 47 11.97 -0.37 -10.72
CA CYS A 47 13.39 -0.02 -10.59
C CYS A 47 14.35 -1.23 -10.52
N GLY A 48 13.84 -2.46 -10.63
CA GLY A 48 14.61 -3.71 -10.59
C GLY A 48 14.81 -4.31 -9.19
N LYS A 49 14.48 -3.57 -8.12
CA LYS A 49 14.62 -4.02 -6.73
C LYS A 49 13.57 -5.06 -6.36
N VAL A 50 13.95 -5.99 -5.48
CA VAL A 50 13.04 -7.00 -4.92
C VAL A 50 12.24 -6.36 -3.78
N PHE A 51 10.92 -6.50 -3.83
CA PHE A 51 10.05 -6.22 -2.69
C PHE A 51 9.86 -7.53 -1.92
N GLY A 52 10.52 -7.65 -0.77
CA GLY A 52 10.80 -8.94 -0.12
C GLY A 52 9.60 -9.75 0.36
N TYR A 53 8.46 -9.09 0.58
CA TYR A 53 7.18 -9.69 0.99
C TYR A 53 6.06 -9.22 0.04
N GLY A 54 4.79 -9.28 0.42
CA GLY A 54 3.69 -8.62 -0.30
C GLY A 54 3.34 -7.24 0.26
N PRO A 55 2.40 -6.51 -0.36
CA PRO A 55 1.87 -5.27 0.20
C PRO A 55 1.16 -5.54 1.54
N GLN A 56 1.42 -4.72 2.55
CA GLN A 56 0.84 -4.86 3.89
C GLN A 56 0.21 -3.53 4.36
N MET A 57 0.81 -2.80 5.30
CA MET A 57 0.20 -1.56 5.79
C MET A 57 0.19 -0.55 4.66
N VAL A 58 -0.97 0.04 4.41
CA VAL A 58 -1.22 1.03 3.38
C VAL A 58 -1.59 2.35 4.03
N GLU A 59 -1.09 3.45 3.46
CA GLU A 59 -1.40 4.79 3.92
C GLU A 59 -1.60 5.73 2.73
N ILE A 60 -2.56 6.64 2.84
CA ILE A 60 -3.00 7.49 1.72
C ILE A 60 -2.82 8.96 2.09
N SER A 61 -2.25 9.75 1.18
CA SER A 61 -2.13 11.19 1.36
C SER A 61 -3.51 11.85 1.46
N ARG A 62 -3.63 12.94 2.23
CA ARG A 62 -4.91 13.65 2.43
C ARG A 62 -5.57 14.13 1.13
N ASP A 63 -4.78 14.46 0.12
CA ASP A 63 -5.28 14.84 -1.21
C ASP A 63 -5.69 13.64 -2.09
N GLY A 64 -5.55 12.41 -1.58
CA GLY A 64 -5.95 11.18 -2.27
C GLY A 64 -5.07 10.79 -3.46
N LYS A 65 -3.99 11.51 -3.74
CA LYS A 65 -3.18 11.33 -4.96
C LYS A 65 -2.06 10.32 -4.83
N ARG A 66 -1.66 9.96 -3.60
CA ARG A 66 -0.51 9.10 -3.32
C ARG A 66 -0.89 8.02 -2.34
N VAL A 67 -0.51 6.79 -2.64
CA VAL A 67 -0.70 5.62 -1.79
C VAL A 67 0.68 5.05 -1.48
N TYR A 68 1.01 4.93 -0.21
CA TYR A 68 2.25 4.35 0.28
C TYR A 68 1.95 3.01 0.92
N TRP A 69 2.85 2.04 0.83
CA TRP A 69 2.74 0.83 1.63
C TRP A 69 4.07 0.22 1.99
N THR A 70 4.05 -0.55 3.07
CA THR A 70 5.16 -1.36 3.57
C THR A 70 4.84 -2.85 3.44
N ASN A 71 5.75 -3.71 3.89
CA ASN A 71 5.76 -5.12 3.50
C ASN A 71 5.70 -6.14 4.66
N SER A 72 5.89 -5.74 5.92
CA SER A 72 5.85 -6.67 7.06
C SER A 72 4.50 -6.65 7.77
N LEU A 73 4.04 -7.82 8.21
CA LEU A 73 2.82 -8.03 8.98
C LEU A 73 3.11 -8.19 10.47
N TYR A 74 3.75 -9.29 10.83
CA TYR A 74 4.08 -9.62 12.21
C TYR A 74 5.22 -10.62 12.20
N SER A 75 6.16 -10.51 13.14
CA SER A 75 7.46 -11.15 12.99
C SER A 75 7.39 -12.66 12.73
N THR A 76 6.62 -13.37 13.54
CA THR A 76 6.46 -14.82 13.42
C THR A 76 5.64 -15.26 12.19
N TRP A 77 4.74 -14.42 11.71
CA TRP A 77 3.93 -14.71 10.51
C TRP A 77 4.75 -14.46 9.24
N ASP A 78 5.47 -13.35 9.19
CA ASP A 78 6.42 -13.05 8.13
C ASP A 78 7.40 -14.23 7.94
N ASP A 79 7.94 -14.79 9.02
CA ASP A 79 8.88 -15.93 8.96
C ASP A 79 8.22 -17.22 8.44
N GLN A 80 6.94 -17.44 8.72
CA GLN A 80 6.19 -18.60 8.25
C GLN A 80 5.88 -18.51 6.75
N PHE A 81 5.41 -17.35 6.27
CA PHE A 81 4.94 -17.17 4.89
C PHE A 81 6.06 -16.75 3.93
N TYR A 82 7.06 -16.03 4.43
CA TYR A 82 8.21 -15.50 3.67
C TYR A 82 9.52 -15.86 4.37
N PRO A 83 9.91 -17.16 4.37
CA PRO A 83 11.07 -17.61 5.13
C PRO A 83 12.37 -16.92 4.70
N GLY A 84 13.24 -16.66 5.68
CA GLY A 84 14.50 -15.95 5.53
C GLY A 84 14.38 -14.44 5.73
N GLU A 85 15.51 -13.74 5.87
CA GLU A 85 15.49 -12.29 5.99
C GLU A 85 15.25 -11.63 4.62
N ARG A 86 14.21 -10.80 4.53
CA ARG A 86 13.71 -10.21 3.26
C ARG A 86 13.74 -8.69 3.21
N GLY A 87 14.10 -8.01 4.31
CA GLY A 87 14.23 -6.55 4.40
C GLY A 87 12.91 -5.79 4.48
N GLY A 88 12.88 -4.77 5.34
CA GLY A 88 11.82 -3.76 5.34
C GLY A 88 11.93 -2.80 4.15
N ALA A 89 10.81 -2.52 3.50
CA ALA A 89 10.76 -1.59 2.39
C ALA A 89 9.44 -0.82 2.36
N MET A 90 9.49 0.41 1.86
CA MET A 90 8.33 1.24 1.57
C MET A 90 8.36 1.68 0.11
N VAL A 91 7.20 1.65 -0.55
CA VAL A 91 7.01 2.09 -1.93
C VAL A 91 5.82 3.05 -2.02
N LYS A 92 5.63 3.65 -3.19
CA LYS A 92 4.54 4.59 -3.48
C LYS A 92 3.91 4.26 -4.84
N ALA A 93 2.60 4.39 -4.94
CA ALA A 93 1.89 4.54 -6.21
C ALA A 93 1.18 5.89 -6.28
N ASP A 94 1.07 6.43 -7.48
CA ASP A 94 0.25 7.60 -7.79
C ASP A 94 -1.16 7.13 -8.24
N VAL A 95 -2.17 7.88 -7.82
CA VAL A 95 -3.58 7.63 -8.14
C VAL A 95 -3.98 8.49 -9.34
N GLY A 96 -4.57 7.85 -10.36
CA GLY A 96 -5.06 8.56 -11.54
C GLY A 96 -6.29 9.43 -11.26
N ALA A 97 -6.57 10.40 -12.15
CA ALA A 97 -7.68 11.34 -11.98
C ALA A 97 -9.06 10.67 -11.82
N ASN A 98 -9.24 9.50 -12.44
CA ASN A 98 -10.48 8.71 -12.36
C ASN A 98 -10.24 7.36 -11.64
N GLY A 99 -9.30 7.35 -10.69
CA GLY A 99 -8.80 6.12 -10.09
C GLY A 99 -7.70 5.50 -10.96
N GLY A 100 -7.40 4.24 -10.70
CA GLY A 100 -6.20 3.58 -11.20
C GLY A 100 -5.00 3.79 -10.27
N LEU A 101 -4.09 2.83 -10.29
CA LEU A 101 -2.84 2.86 -9.54
C LEU A 101 -1.67 2.71 -10.51
N THR A 102 -0.68 3.58 -10.39
CA THR A 102 0.59 3.48 -11.10
C THR A 102 1.73 3.51 -10.11
N LEU A 103 2.52 2.43 -10.05
CA LEU A 103 3.67 2.35 -9.15
C LEU A 103 4.73 3.38 -9.55
N ASP A 104 5.20 4.18 -8.59
CA ASP A 104 6.22 5.19 -8.84
C ASP A 104 7.58 4.51 -9.04
N THR A 105 8.19 4.70 -10.21
CA THR A 105 9.43 3.99 -10.58
C THR A 105 10.65 4.47 -9.80
N ASN A 106 10.60 5.66 -9.19
CA ASN A 106 11.72 6.32 -8.53
C ASN A 106 11.62 6.22 -7.00
N PHE A 107 10.44 5.94 -6.45
CA PHE A 107 10.22 5.86 -5.01
C PHE A 107 10.36 4.42 -4.48
N PHE A 108 11.52 4.10 -3.92
CA PHE A 108 11.75 2.85 -3.20
C PHE A 108 12.66 3.10 -2.00
N VAL A 109 12.10 3.01 -0.80
CA VAL A 109 12.84 3.20 0.46
C VAL A 109 13.19 1.83 1.02
N GLU A 110 14.50 1.55 1.13
CA GLU A 110 15.03 0.41 1.87
C GLU A 110 15.31 0.81 3.30
N PHE A 111 14.88 -0.03 4.25
CA PHE A 111 15.18 0.16 5.66
C PHE A 111 16.45 -0.61 6.04
N PRO A 112 17.14 -0.21 7.13
CA PRO A 112 18.37 -0.88 7.55
C PRO A 112 18.17 -2.39 7.75
N LYS A 113 19.22 -3.17 7.47
CA LYS A 113 19.18 -4.63 7.60
C LYS A 113 18.75 -5.05 9.02
N GLY A 114 17.88 -6.06 9.09
CA GLY A 114 17.34 -6.57 10.35
C GLY A 114 16.11 -5.83 10.86
N TYR A 115 15.70 -4.73 10.19
CA TYR A 115 14.44 -4.06 10.47
C TYR A 115 13.34 -4.48 9.50
N ARG A 116 12.12 -4.46 10.03
CA ARG A 116 10.87 -4.63 9.28
C ARG A 116 10.03 -3.38 9.38
N THR A 117 9.18 -3.18 8.40
CA THR A 117 8.42 -1.94 8.21
C THR A 117 6.94 -2.21 8.23
N HIS A 118 6.23 -1.49 9.09
CA HIS A 118 4.81 -1.65 9.33
C HIS A 118 4.08 -0.33 9.07
N GLN A 119 3.47 0.29 10.06
CA GLN A 119 2.62 1.47 9.85
C GLN A 119 3.40 2.69 9.37
N ILE A 120 2.78 3.45 8.46
CA ILE A 120 3.27 4.74 7.95
C ILE A 120 2.44 5.84 8.62
N ARG A 121 3.07 6.97 8.93
CA ARG A 121 2.39 8.18 9.40
C ARG A 121 2.94 9.38 8.64
N LEU A 122 2.07 10.07 7.90
CA LEU A 122 2.48 11.23 7.10
C LEU A 122 2.44 12.50 7.95
N GLU A 123 3.45 13.35 7.79
CA GLU A 123 3.50 14.64 8.46
C GLU A 123 2.29 15.51 8.05
N GLY A 124 1.60 16.10 9.04
CA GLY A 124 0.37 16.86 8.83
C GLY A 124 -0.92 16.01 8.75
N GLY A 125 -0.83 14.71 9.00
CA GLY A 125 -1.96 13.79 9.04
C GLY A 125 -2.20 13.08 7.69
N ASP A 126 -2.85 11.93 7.76
CA ASP A 126 -3.14 11.02 6.65
C ASP A 126 -4.57 10.46 6.77
N CYS A 127 -4.91 9.51 5.90
CA CYS A 127 -6.27 8.96 5.84
C CYS A 127 -6.58 7.97 6.97
N SER A 128 -5.65 7.71 7.90
CA SER A 128 -5.89 6.80 9.03
C SER A 128 -5.39 7.32 10.39
N THR A 129 -4.94 8.57 10.47
CA THR A 129 -4.57 9.25 11.73
C THR A 129 -5.71 10.00 12.39
N ASP A 130 -6.61 10.58 11.60
CA ASP A 130 -7.53 11.61 12.05
C ASP A 130 -9.00 11.21 11.89
N SER A 131 -9.84 11.78 12.75
CA SER A 131 -11.30 11.73 12.66
C SER A 131 -11.86 13.14 12.72
N PHE A 132 -12.94 13.41 11.98
CA PHE A 132 -13.49 14.76 11.83
C PHE A 132 -14.88 14.87 12.47
N CYS A 133 -15.17 16.00 13.09
CA CYS A 133 -16.47 16.28 13.73
C CYS A 133 -17.44 17.08 12.83
N TYR A 134 -16.99 17.51 11.66
CA TYR A 134 -17.78 18.34 10.73
C TYR A 134 -17.79 17.68 9.35
N PRO A 135 -18.91 17.76 8.59
CA PRO A 135 -18.98 17.19 7.27
C PRO A 135 -18.13 17.97 6.26
N SER A 136 -17.69 17.29 5.21
CA SER A 136 -17.13 17.92 4.01
C SER A 136 -18.22 18.74 3.32
N VAL A 137 -18.07 20.07 3.31
CA VAL A 137 -18.97 21.00 2.60
C VAL A 137 -18.64 21.11 1.12
#